data_AF-A0A1A8UFA4-F1
#
_entry.id   AF-A0A1A8UFA4-F1
#
_cell.length_a   1.000
_cell.length_b   1.000
_cell.length_c   1.000
_cell.angle_alpha   90.00
_cell.angle_beta   90.00
_cell.angle_gamma   90.00
#
_symmetry.space_group_name_H-M   'P 1'
#
loop_
_entity.id
_entity.type
_entity.pdbx_description
1 polymer ?
#
loop_
_entity_poly.entity_id
_entity_poly.type
_entity_poly.pdbx_seq_one_letter_code
_entity_poly.pdbx_strand_id
1 'polypeptide(L)'
;MDRNKADELPKLQCGFIDFVCTFVYKEFSRFHQEITPMLDRLLNNRKEWNALKEQHEAKLATIEAAKKAKEEAAQKAAAAK
;
A
#
# COMPACT_ATOMS: atom_id res chain seq x y z
N MET A 1 1.55 -17.04 5.64
CA MET A 1 1.88 -15.61 5.41
C MET A 1 3.38 -15.45 5.56
N ASP A 2 4.05 -14.91 4.56
CA ASP A 2 5.51 -14.72 4.58
C ASP A 2 5.87 -13.51 5.45
N ARG A 3 6.61 -13.74 6.54
CA ARG A 3 7.02 -12.68 7.48
C ARG A 3 8.02 -11.70 6.86
N ASN A 4 8.76 -12.12 5.83
CA ASN A 4 9.74 -11.28 5.15
C ASN A 4 9.08 -10.25 4.22
N LYS A 5 7.78 -10.35 3.99
CA LYS A 5 6.98 -9.44 3.14
C LYS A 5 6.02 -8.59 3.96
N ALA A 6 6.33 -8.34 5.23
CA ALA A 6 5.50 -7.51 6.10
C ALA A 6 5.28 -6.10 5.54
N ASP A 7 6.26 -5.57 4.80
CA ASP A 7 6.17 -4.23 4.20
C ASP A 7 5.15 -4.13 3.04
N GLU A 8 4.79 -5.27 2.43
CA GLU A 8 3.73 -5.34 1.42
C GLU A 8 2.32 -5.35 2.04
N LEU A 9 2.21 -5.51 3.36
CA LEU A 9 0.93 -5.63 4.07
C LEU A 9 -0.03 -4.47 3.78
N PRO A 10 0.38 -3.17 3.77
CA PRO A 10 -0.54 -2.08 3.47
C PRO A 10 -1.20 -2.19 2.09
N LYS A 11 -0.44 -2.61 1.08
CA LYS A 11 -0.96 -2.81 -0.28
C LYS A 11 -1.99 -3.95 -0.31
N LEU A 12 -1.67 -5.07 0.35
CA LEU A 12 -2.56 -6.23 0.43
C LEU A 12 -3.85 -5.91 1.19
N GLN A 13 -3.77 -5.13 2.28
CA GLN A 13 -4.93 -4.70 3.05
C GLN A 13 -5.86 -3.79 2.24
N CYS A 14 -5.33 -2.81 1.50
CA CYS A 14 -6.15 -2.00 0.59
C CYS A 14 -6.88 -2.87 -0.44
N GLY A 15 -6.19 -3.83 -1.06
CA GLY A 15 -6.81 -4.76 -2.02
C GLY A 15 -7.92 -5.59 -1.38
N PHE A 16 -7.70 -6.15 -0.19
CA PHE A 16 -8.71 -6.92 0.52
C PHE A 16 -9.95 -6.09 0.88
N ILE A 17 -9.74 -4.86 1.37
CA ILE A 17 -10.85 -3.94 1.69
C ILE A 17 -11.65 -3.59 0.43
N ASP A 18 -10.98 -3.28 -0.67
CA ASP A 18 -11.63 -2.85 -1.92
C ASP A 18 -12.40 -4.01 -2.59
N PHE A 19 -11.81 -5.22 -2.65
CA PHE A 19 -12.40 -6.37 -3.36
C PHE A 19 -13.36 -7.22 -2.54
N VAL A 20 -13.18 -7.30 -1.21
CA VAL A 20 -13.99 -8.19 -0.36
C VAL A 20 -14.89 -7.38 0.58
N CYS A 21 -14.31 -6.53 1.43
CA CYS A 21 -15.07 -5.89 2.50
C CYS A 21 -16.07 -4.85 1.98
N THR A 22 -15.67 -4.00 1.03
CA THR A 22 -16.47 -2.85 0.60
C THR A 22 -17.82 -3.27 0.04
N PHE A 23 -17.87 -4.33 -0.76
CA PHE A 23 -19.12 -4.87 -1.30
C PHE A 23 -20.07 -5.30 -0.18
N VAL A 24 -19.59 -6.16 0.73
CA VAL A 24 -20.40 -6.74 1.80
C VAL A 24 -20.95 -5.66 2.74
N TYR A 25 -20.11 -4.71 3.19
CA TYR A 25 -20.56 -3.67 4.12
C TYR A 25 -21.48 -2.62 3.47
N LYS A 26 -21.33 -2.36 2.16
CA LYS A 26 -22.28 -1.52 1.42
C LYS A 26 -23.65 -2.17 1.31
N GLU A 27 -23.71 -3.46 0.95
CA GLU A 27 -25.00 -4.16 0.88
C GLU A 27 -25.65 -4.27 2.25
N PHE A 28 -24.90 -4.58 3.31
CA PHE A 28 -25.46 -4.61 4.66
C PHE A 28 -25.96 -3.25 5.14
N SER A 29 -25.23 -2.16 4.90
CA SER A 29 -25.68 -0.80 5.25
C SER A 29 -26.93 -0.38 4.48
N ARG A 30 -27.13 -0.89 3.25
CA ARG A 30 -28.34 -0.64 2.46
C ARG A 30 -29.60 -1.26 3.08
N PHE A 31 -29.49 -2.45 3.67
CA PHE A 31 -30.63 -3.14 4.30
C PHE A 31 -30.82 -2.79 5.78
N HIS A 32 -29.73 -2.48 6.48
CA HIS A 32 -29.71 -2.20 7.92
C HIS A 32 -28.89 -0.95 8.19
N GLN A 33 -29.57 0.19 8.39
CA GLN A 33 -28.90 1.48 8.59
C GLN A 33 -28.01 1.52 9.83
N GLU A 34 -28.28 0.66 10.82
CA GLU A 34 -27.48 0.49 12.04
C GLU A 34 -26.05 0.00 11.75
N ILE A 35 -25.80 -0.56 10.57
CA ILE A 35 -24.48 -1.06 10.15
C ILE A 35 -23.64 0.05 9.49
N THR A 36 -24.24 1.18 9.10
CA THR A 36 -23.55 2.31 8.45
C THR A 36 -22.30 2.78 9.20
N PRO A 37 -22.27 2.88 10.55
CA PRO A 37 -21.06 3.25 11.28
C PRO A 37 -19.88 2.28 11.07
N MET A 38 -20.14 1.00 10.79
CA MET A 38 -19.09 0.02 10.44
C MET A 38 -18.54 0.26 9.04
N LEU A 39 -19.41 0.61 8.07
CA LEU A 39 -18.97 0.98 6.73
C LEU A 39 -18.09 2.25 6.77
N ASP A 40 -18.48 3.26 7.53
CA ASP A 40 -17.69 4.50 7.68
C ASP A 40 -16.30 4.22 8.27
N ARG A 41 -16.25 3.38 9.31
CA ARG A 41 -14.98 2.96 9.93
C ARG A 41 -14.12 2.14 8.96
N LEU A 42 -14.72 1.26 8.16
CA LEU A 42 -14.01 0.52 7.12
C LEU A 42 -13.36 1.48 6.11
N LEU A 43 -14.10 2.48 5.63
CA LEU A 43 -13.59 3.48 4.69
C LEU A 43 -12.48 4.33 5.31
N ASN A 44 -12.59 4.69 6.59
CA ASN A 44 -11.51 5.38 7.28
C ASN A 44 -10.25 4.50 7.39
N ASN A 45 -10.39 3.23 7.79
CA ASN A 45 -9.26 2.30 7.83
C ASN A 45 -8.60 2.15 6.46
N ARG A 46 -9.39 2.09 5.38
CA ARG A 46 -8.88 2.04 4.00
C ARG A 46 -8.02 3.25 3.68
N LYS A 47 -8.44 4.44 4.11
CA LYS A 47 -7.66 5.68 3.92
C LYS A 47 -6.31 5.61 4.65
N GLU A 48 -6.30 5.18 5.91
CA GLU A 48 -5.06 5.05 6.69
C GLU A 48 -4.12 3.99 6.09
N TRP A 49 -4.65 2.84 5.64
CA TRP A 49 -3.86 1.83 4.94
C TRP A 49 -3.27 2.36 3.63
N ASN A 50 -4.01 3.17 2.88
CA ASN A 50 -3.50 3.78 1.67
C ASN A 50 -2.37 4.79 1.96
N ALA A 51 -2.46 5.56 3.04
CA ALA A 51 -1.38 6.45 3.46
C ALA A 51 -0.10 5.66 3.81
N LEU A 52 -0.23 4.54 4.52
CA LEU A 52 0.91 3.65 4.81
C LEU A 52 1.51 3.02 3.55
N LYS A 53 0.65 2.63 2.60
CA LYS A 53 1.08 2.12 1.29
C LYS A 53 1.89 3.18 0.54
N GLU A 54 1.40 4.41 0.46
CA GLU A 54 2.09 5.52 -0.21
C GLU A 54 3.45 5.84 0.43
N GLN A 55 3.53 5.83 1.77
CA GLN A 55 4.80 5.98 2.48
C GLN A 55 5.81 4.88 2.13
N HIS A 56 5.34 3.63 2.01
CA HIS A 56 6.19 2.50 1.65
C HIS A 56 6.68 2.61 0.20
N GLU A 57 5.80 2.96 -0.74
CA GLU A 57 6.14 3.15 -2.15
C GLU A 57 7.14 4.31 -2.33
N ALA A 58 6.98 5.41 -1.59
CA ALA A 58 7.93 6.53 -1.62
C ALA A 58 9.33 6.14 -1.10
N LYS A 59 9.39 5.31 -0.05
CA LYS A 59 10.67 4.78 0.47
C LYS A 59 11.36 3.88 -0.55
N LEU A 60 10.62 2.97 -1.19
CA LEU A 60 11.14 2.10 -2.24
C LEU A 60 11.67 2.89 -3.43
N ALA A 61 10.91 3.87 -3.93
CA ALA A 61 11.33 4.72 -5.03
C ALA A 61 12.64 5.47 -4.73
N THR A 62 12.80 5.95 -3.49
CA THR A 62 14.05 6.61 -3.05
C THR A 62 15.24 5.65 -3.06
N ILE A 63 15.04 4.41 -2.57
CA ILE A 63 16.09 3.39 -2.54
C ILE A 63 16.49 2.97 -3.96
N GLU A 64 15.51 2.79 -4.86
CA GLU A 64 15.75 2.45 -6.26
C GLU A 64 16.51 3.56 -6.99
N ALA A 65 16.11 4.83 -6.81
CA ALA A 65 16.83 5.96 -7.37
C ALA A 65 18.28 6.04 -6.89
N ALA A 66 18.51 5.82 -5.59
CA ALA A 66 19.87 5.81 -5.01
C ALA A 66 20.73 4.65 -5.54
N LYS A 67 20.14 3.46 -5.73
CA LYS A 67 20.83 2.31 -6.35
C LYS A 67 21.22 2.62 -7.79
N LYS A 68 20.27 3.13 -8.59
CA LYS A 68 20.53 3.49 -9.99
C LYS A 68 21.63 4.54 -10.13
N ALA A 69 21.62 5.57 -9.28
CA ALA A 69 22.68 6.59 -9.28
C ALA A 69 24.06 6.01 -8.94
N LYS A 70 24.14 5.06 -7.99
CA LYS A 70 25.41 4.37 -7.65
C LYS A 70 25.90 3.48 -8.78
N GLU A 71 25.00 2.74 -9.43
CA GLU A 71 25.32 1.89 -10.58
C GLU A 71 25.82 2.73 -11.76
N GLU A 72 25.16 3.84 -12.08
CA GLU A 72 25.60 4.77 -13.13
C GLU A 72 26.96 5.41 -12.80
N ALA A 73 27.20 5.79 -11.55
CA ALA A 73 28.50 6.33 -11.13
C ALA A 73 29.62 5.28 -11.23
N ALA A 74 29.35 4.04 -10.84
CA ALA A 74 30.30 2.93 -10.95
C ALA A 74 30.62 2.61 -12.42
N GLN A 75 29.62 2.61 -13.30
CA GLN A 75 29.81 2.40 -14.74
C GLN A 75 30.63 3.52 -15.38
N LYS A 76 30.36 4.79 -15.03
CA LYS A 76 31.16 5.93 -15.51
C LYS A 76 32.61 5.88 -15.03
N ALA A 77 32.85 5.48 -13.78
CA ALA A 77 34.19 5.32 -13.22
C ALA A 77 34.96 4.16 -13.87
N ALA A 78 34.28 3.05 -14.21
CA ALA A 78 34.88 1.93 -14.92
C ALA A 78 35.20 2.26 -16.39
N ALA A 79 34.37 3.07 -17.06
CA ALA A 79 34.60 3.51 -18.44
C ALA A 79 35.69 4.59 -18.59
N ALA A 80 36.08 5.25 -17.49
CA ALA A 80 37.13 6.27 -17.46
C ALA A 80 38.53 5.70 -17.12
N LYS A 81 38.65 4.38 -16.96
CA LYS A 81 39.89 3.63 -16.74
C LYS A 81 40.30 2.88 -18.00
#